data_AF-A0A966Q2T2-F1
#
_entry.id   AF-A0A966Q2T2-F1
#
_cell.length_a   1.000
_cell.length_b   1.000
_cell.length_c   1.000
_cell.angle_alpha   90.00
_cell.angle_beta   90.00
_cell.angle_gamma   90.00
#
_symmetry.space_group_name_H-M   'P 1'
#
loop_
_entity.id
_entity.type
_entity.pdbx_description
1 polymer ?
#
loop_
_entity_poly.entity_id
_entity_poly.type
_entity_poly.pdbx_seq_one_letter_code
_entity_poly.pdbx_strand_id
1 'polypeptide(L)'
;DIDDATKQLWTYHILDYFKRGKEIYDGLIADGIAKECARFVLPLATPTRIYMSGSIRSFIHWIQLRSSNGTQKEHMILANEAKNIFKEQLPITSEALGWN
;
A
#
# COMPACT_ATOMS: atom_id res chain seq x y z
N ASP A 1 -13.77 11.11 -14.78
CA ASP A 1 -14.29 12.46 -15.08
C ASP A 1 -13.35 13.58 -14.64
N ILE A 2 -12.07 13.50 -14.99
CA ILE A 2 -11.09 14.59 -14.88
C ILE A 2 -10.21 14.49 -16.13
N ASP A 3 -9.93 15.62 -16.78
CA ASP A 3 -9.09 15.66 -17.97
C ASP A 3 -7.62 15.34 -17.64
N ASP A 4 -6.88 14.90 -18.66
CA ASP A 4 -5.51 14.42 -18.45
C ASP A 4 -4.53 15.55 -18.11
N ALA A 5 -4.79 16.78 -18.56
CA ALA A 5 -3.94 17.92 -18.20
C ALA A 5 -4.06 18.24 -16.70
N THR A 6 -5.28 18.24 -16.16
CA THR A 6 -5.50 18.40 -14.71
C THR A 6 -4.85 17.28 -13.90
N LYS A 7 -4.94 16.02 -14.34
CA LYS A 7 -4.24 14.90 -13.67
C LYS A 7 -2.73 15.09 -13.67
N GLN A 8 -2.16 15.49 -14.81
CA GLN A 8 -0.72 15.72 -14.95
C GLN A 8 -0.25 16.86 -14.05
N LEU A 9 -1.00 17.97 -14.01
CA LEU A 9 -0.72 19.10 -13.13
C LEU A 9 -0.64 18.69 -11.66
N TRP A 10 -1.66 17.99 -11.16
CA TRP A 10 -1.66 17.57 -9.76
C TRP A 10 -0.63 16.48 -9.47
N THR A 11 -0.37 15.59 -10.42
CA THR A 11 0.71 14.60 -10.31
C THR A 11 2.06 15.30 -10.13
N TYR A 12 2.34 16.35 -10.91
CA TYR A 12 3.55 17.15 -10.76
C TYR A 12 3.68 17.74 -9.35
N HIS A 13 2.62 18.37 -8.82
CA HIS A 13 2.63 18.94 -7.47
C HIS A 13 2.82 17.89 -6.36
N ILE A 14 2.20 16.72 -6.51
CA ILE A 14 2.37 15.61 -5.58
C ILE A 14 3.83 15.13 -5.57
N LEU A 15 4.44 14.97 -6.75
CA LEU A 15 5.83 14.52 -6.87
C LEU A 15 6.82 15.56 -6.33
N ASP A 16 6.59 16.85 -6.56
CA ASP A 16 7.37 17.94 -5.98
C ASP A 16 7.26 17.96 -4.44
N TYR A 17 6.06 17.76 -3.88
CA TYR A 17 5.87 17.61 -2.43
C TYR A 17 6.63 16.40 -1.87
N PHE A 18 6.58 15.24 -2.53
CA PHE A 18 7.32 14.05 -2.10
C PHE A 18 8.82 14.29 -2.09
N LYS A 19 9.34 14.96 -3.12
CA LYS A 19 10.74 15.35 -3.21
C LYS A 19 11.14 16.26 -2.05
N ARG A 20 10.36 17.31 -1.78
CA ARG A 20 10.63 18.25 -0.68
C ARG A 20 10.57 17.58 0.69
N GLY A 21 9.59 16.71 0.93
CA GLY A 21 9.49 15.95 2.17
C GLY A 21 10.72 15.06 2.40
N LYS A 22 11.23 14.42 1.33
CA LYS A 22 12.46 13.63 1.35
C LYS A 22 13.69 14.50 1.65
N GLU A 23 13.84 15.65 1.00
CA GLU A 23 14.94 16.59 1.22
C GLU A 23 14.98 17.11 2.67
N ILE A 24 13.82 17.48 3.22
CA ILE A 24 13.70 17.89 4.63
C ILE A 24 14.11 16.74 5.54
N TYR A 25 13.57 15.53 5.32
CA TYR A 25 13.94 14.35 6.12
C TYR A 25 15.46 14.13 6.09
N ASP A 26 16.10 14.16 4.91
CA ASP A 26 17.55 13.93 4.79
C ASP A 26 18.37 15.04 5.48
N GLY A 27 17.91 16.30 5.42
CA GLY A 27 18.51 17.41 6.16
C GLY A 27 18.43 17.24 7.68
N LEU A 28 17.26 16.85 8.21
CA LEU A 28 17.09 16.59 9.64
C LEU A 28 18.03 15.47 10.12
N ILE A 29 18.18 14.40 9.32
CA ILE A 29 19.11 13.32 9.63
C ILE A 29 20.57 13.79 9.59
N ALA A 30 20.93 14.64 8.63
CA ALA A 30 22.27 15.21 8.53
C ALA A 30 22.64 16.08 9.75
N ASP A 31 21.67 16.80 10.30
CA ASP A 31 21.83 17.63 11.51
C ASP A 31 21.78 16.81 12.83
N GLY A 32 21.66 15.48 12.73
CA GLY A 32 21.69 14.57 13.88
C GLY A 32 20.35 14.39 14.60
N ILE A 33 19.24 14.82 14.00
CA ILE A 33 17.91 14.61 14.57
C ILE A 33 17.53 13.12 14.45
N ALA A 34 16.97 12.58 15.53
CA ALA A 34 16.60 11.18 15.61
C ALA A 34 15.54 10.79 14.56
N LYS A 35 15.66 9.57 13.99
CA LYS A 35 14.84 9.11 12.85
C LYS A 35 13.35 9.09 13.17
N GLU A 36 13.00 8.74 14.40
CA GLU A 36 11.64 8.68 14.92
C GLU A 36 10.94 10.05 14.98
N CYS A 37 11.73 11.12 15.06
CA CYS A 37 11.27 12.51 14.96
C CYS A 37 11.28 12.97 13.50
N ALA A 38 12.35 12.70 12.76
CA ALA A 38 12.47 13.11 11.36
C ALA A 38 11.35 12.53 10.48
N ARG A 39 10.89 11.31 10.74
CA ARG A 39 9.84 10.64 9.93
C ARG A 39 8.51 11.40 9.86
N PHE A 40 8.22 12.33 10.79
CA PHE A 40 6.94 13.06 10.80
C PHE A 40 6.74 13.97 9.59
N VAL A 41 7.80 14.31 8.86
CA VAL A 41 7.71 15.11 7.62
C VAL A 41 7.37 14.27 6.39
N LEU A 42 7.48 12.94 6.48
CA LEU A 42 7.25 12.05 5.35
C LEU A 42 5.74 11.87 5.09
N PRO A 43 5.31 11.83 3.81
CA PRO A 43 3.90 11.67 3.46
C PRO A 43 3.40 10.25 3.75
N LEU A 44 2.08 10.09 3.85
CA LEU A 44 1.44 8.77 3.97
C LEU A 44 1.70 7.84 2.77
N ALA A 45 2.05 8.41 1.61
CA ALA A 45 2.42 7.67 0.41
C ALA A 45 3.85 7.10 0.46
N THR A 46 4.57 7.24 1.57
CA THR A 46 5.93 6.71 1.72
C THR A 46 5.90 5.17 1.62
N PRO A 47 6.68 4.56 0.70
CA PRO A 47 6.75 3.12 0.58
C PRO A 47 7.20 2.44 1.87
N THR A 48 6.53 1.35 2.24
CA THR A 48 6.85 0.57 3.44
C THR A 48 6.84 -0.91 3.14
N ARG A 49 7.55 -1.68 3.96
CA ARG A 49 7.55 -3.15 3.92
C ARG A 49 7.06 -3.65 5.27
N ILE A 50 6.05 -4.53 5.24
CA ILE A 50 5.51 -5.18 6.42
C ILE A 50 5.52 -6.69 6.23
N TYR A 51 5.76 -7.43 7.31
CA TYR A 51 5.49 -8.86 7.36
C TYR A 51 4.12 -9.06 7.99
N MET A 52 3.20 -9.65 7.24
CA MET A 52 1.86 -9.99 7.72
C MET A 52 1.81 -11.47 8.05
N SER A 53 1.44 -11.80 9.30
CA SER A 53 1.24 -13.18 9.74
C SER A 53 -0.16 -13.35 10.31
N GLY A 54 -0.74 -14.53 10.15
CA GLY A 54 -2.10 -14.82 10.58
C GLY A 54 -2.50 -16.26 10.24
N SER A 55 -3.60 -16.71 10.82
CA SER A 55 -4.18 -18.01 10.47
C SER A 55 -4.73 -17.99 9.05
N ILE A 56 -4.82 -19.17 8.40
CA ILE A 56 -5.44 -19.29 7.08
C ILE A 56 -6.88 -18.76 7.09
N ARG A 57 -7.64 -19.01 8.16
CA ARG A 57 -8.99 -18.44 8.35
C ARG A 57 -8.98 -16.91 8.34
N SER A 58 -8.00 -16.29 9.02
CA SER A 58 -7.86 -14.83 9.03
C SER A 58 -7.54 -14.28 7.65
N PHE A 59 -6.66 -14.95 6.89
CA PHE A 59 -6.37 -14.58 5.50
C PHE A 59 -7.60 -14.71 4.59
N ILE A 60 -8.40 -15.77 4.74
CA ILE A 60 -9.64 -15.92 3.96
C ILE A 60 -10.56 -14.73 4.17
N HIS A 61 -10.87 -14.39 5.42
CA HIS A 61 -11.78 -13.27 5.72
C HIS A 61 -11.20 -11.91 5.31
N TRP A 62 -9.90 -11.70 5.51
CA TRP A 62 -9.24 -10.46 5.09
C TRP A 62 -9.25 -10.29 3.57
N ILE A 63 -8.91 -11.34 2.81
CA ILE A 63 -8.97 -11.32 1.34
C ILE A 63 -10.39 -10.99 0.88
N GLN A 64 -11.41 -11.70 1.38
CA GLN A 64 -12.81 -11.47 0.97
C GLN A 64 -13.25 -10.02 1.16
N LEU A 65 -12.94 -9.45 2.34
CA LEU A 65 -13.32 -8.09 2.67
C LEU A 65 -12.53 -7.06 1.85
N ARG A 66 -11.22 -7.28 1.65
CA ARG A 66 -10.35 -6.29 1.03
C ARG A 66 -10.28 -6.40 -0.49
N SER A 67 -10.79 -7.48 -1.09
CA SER A 67 -10.97 -7.59 -2.55
C SER A 67 -12.36 -7.14 -3.02
N SER A 68 -13.30 -6.84 -2.11
CA SER A 68 -14.68 -6.49 -2.48
C SER A 68 -14.84 -5.04 -2.91
N ASN A 69 -15.91 -4.77 -3.68
CA ASN A 69 -16.32 -3.43 -4.07
C ASN A 69 -16.46 -2.51 -2.85
N GLY A 70 -15.99 -1.26 -2.99
CA GLY A 70 -15.99 -0.26 -1.92
C GLY A 70 -14.69 -0.20 -1.11
N THR A 71 -13.80 -1.19 -1.22
CA THR A 71 -12.44 -1.07 -0.68
C THR A 71 -11.61 -0.11 -1.53
N GLN A 72 -10.72 0.65 -0.89
CA GLN A 72 -9.77 1.52 -1.57
C GLN A 72 -8.94 0.73 -2.61
N LYS A 73 -8.74 1.29 -3.81
CA LYS A 73 -8.13 0.59 -4.95
C LYS A 73 -6.76 0.00 -4.64
N GLU A 74 -5.89 0.75 -3.97
CA GLU A 74 -4.54 0.29 -3.61
C GLU A 74 -4.59 -0.93 -2.67
N HIS A 75 -5.55 -0.98 -1.74
CA HIS A 75 -5.71 -2.12 -0.84
C HIS A 75 -6.33 -3.34 -1.55
N MET A 76 -7.25 -3.12 -2.51
CA MET A 76 -7.77 -4.20 -3.35
C MET A 76 -6.67 -4.87 -4.17
N ILE A 77 -5.72 -4.10 -4.70
CA ILE A 77 -4.57 -4.66 -5.44
C ILE A 77 -3.77 -5.59 -4.52
N LEU A 78 -3.40 -5.13 -3.31
CA LEU A 78 -2.69 -5.95 -2.33
C LEU A 78 -3.46 -7.22 -1.92
N ALA A 79 -4.77 -7.11 -1.70
CA ALA A 79 -5.60 -8.24 -1.34
C ALA A 79 -5.69 -9.29 -2.46
N ASN A 80 -5.77 -8.85 -3.72
CA ASN A 80 -5.79 -9.75 -4.87
C ASN A 80 -4.42 -10.39 -5.15
N GLU A 81 -3.32 -9.67 -4.94
CA GLU A 81 -1.97 -10.26 -5.01
C GLU A 81 -1.79 -11.35 -3.94
N ALA A 82 -2.20 -11.06 -2.70
CA ALA A 82 -2.21 -12.05 -1.63
C ALA A 82 -3.13 -13.24 -1.95
N LYS A 83 -4.29 -13.00 -2.59
CA LYS A 83 -5.20 -14.05 -3.06
C LYS A 83 -4.53 -14.96 -4.11
N ASN A 84 -3.72 -14.42 -5.01
CA ASN A 84 -3.01 -15.23 -5.99
C ASN A 84 -2.00 -16.18 -5.31
N ILE A 85 -1.23 -15.67 -4.34
CA ILE A 85 -0.33 -16.50 -3.53
C ILE A 85 -1.14 -17.55 -2.74
N PHE A 86 -2.28 -17.16 -2.16
CA PHE A 86 -3.16 -18.07 -1.45
C PHE A 86 -3.65 -19.23 -2.34
N LYS A 87 -4.04 -18.93 -3.59
CA LYS A 87 -4.44 -19.94 -4.58
C LYS A 87 -3.32 -20.92 -4.91
N GLU A 88 -2.10 -20.41 -5.08
CA GLU A 88 -0.92 -21.23 -5.35
C GLU A 88 -0.58 -22.16 -4.18
N GLN A 89 -0.60 -21.64 -2.96
CA GLN A 89 -0.17 -22.38 -1.77
C GLN A 89 -1.27 -23.28 -1.17
N LEU A 90 -2.55 -22.94 -1.38
CA LEU A 90 -3.72 -23.62 -0.81
C LEU A 90 -4.80 -23.89 -1.89
N PRO A 91 -4.49 -24.71 -2.91
CA PRO A 91 -5.38 -24.91 -4.06
C PRO A 91 -6.73 -25.53 -3.67
N ILE A 92 -6.74 -26.56 -2.80
CA ILE A 92 -7.97 -27.25 -2.37
C ILE A 92 -8.89 -26.29 -1.61
N THR A 93 -8.33 -25.49 -0.69
CA THR A 93 -9.11 -24.50 0.05
C THR A 93 -9.63 -23.39 -0.87
N SER A 94 -8.84 -22.99 -1.86
CA SER A 94 -9.22 -21.95 -2.81
C SER A 94 -10.36 -22.41 -3.72
N GLU A 95 -10.31 -23.64 -4.22
CA GLU A 95 -11.39 -24.27 -4.97
C GLU A 95 -12.68 -24.32 -4.14
N ALA A 96 -12.59 -24.75 -2.87
CA ALA A 96 -13.73 -24.77 -1.96
C ALA A 96 -14.35 -23.37 -1.68
N LEU A 97 -13.55 -22.31 -1.83
CA LEU A 97 -13.99 -20.91 -1.71
C LEU A 97 -14.47 -20.31 -3.05
N GLY A 98 -14.41 -21.06 -4.15
CA GLY A 98 -14.73 -20.57 -5.50
C GLY A 98 -13.68 -19.60 -6.06
N TRP A 99 -12.42 -19.71 -5.63
CA TRP A 99 -11.30 -18.88 -6.06
C TRP A 99 -10.43 -19.63 -7.08
N ASN A 100 -11.00 -19.93 -8.24
CA ASN A 100 -10.31 -20.57 -9.36
C ASN A 100 -9.30 -19.63 -10.01
#